data_AF-A0A3A8SVL4-F1
#
_entry.id   AF-A0A3A8SVL4-F1
#
_cell.length_a   1.000
_cell.length_b   1.000
_cell.length_c   1.000
_cell.angle_alpha   90.00
_cell.angle_beta   90.00
_cell.angle_gamma   90.00
#
_symmetry.space_group_name_H-M   'P 1'
#
loop_
_entity.id
_entity.type
_entity.pdbx_description
1 polymer ?
#
loop_
_entity_poly.entity_id
_entity_poly.type
_entity_poly.pdbx_seq_one_letter_code
_entity_poly.pdbx_strand_id
1 'polypeptide(L)'
;MSTTSTRGKPDAGPAQQPFTYPLRQEFVEPDWRRIPGYKDVTAAEWESSVWQRKHTVKNLRELRATLGALLPDDLAASMELDQKERATMSILVPPQMLNTMHLEDLWNDPVRRYMLPALADRRTDWANHPRASRDSLHEADMWVVEGLTHRYPTKVLAEMLPTCPQYCGHCTRMDLVGNDVPQVSKHKFATGQKERYEQMLDYLRRTPTVRDVVVSGGDIANLPIQALEPFVSALMDIPNIRDIRLASKGLMALPQHFLQDSVLAGLDRLAKKAVERGVDLAMHTHVNHAQQLTPLVGKAVRKLLDMGFRDVRNQGVLLRGVNDSPKALLDLCFTLLDHAKILPYYFYMCDMIPNSEHWRLSVAQAQKLQHDIMGYMPGFATPRIVCDVPFVGKRWIHQVAEYDRERGISYWTKNYRTSVEANDADALDRKYEYFDPIDTLPESGQAWWRDQPKAA
;
A
#
# COMPACT_ATOMS: atom_id res chain seq x y z
N MET A 1 14.86 70.11 19.48
CA MET A 1 14.50 68.79 20.02
C MET A 1 13.34 68.26 19.19
N SER A 2 13.62 67.39 18.21
CA SER A 2 12.58 66.73 17.40
C SER A 2 12.53 65.28 17.88
N THR A 3 11.53 64.97 18.70
CA THR A 3 11.27 63.62 19.20
C THR A 3 10.66 62.78 18.09
N THR A 4 11.48 61.92 17.49
CA THR A 4 11.05 60.93 16.51
C THR A 4 10.16 59.90 17.21
N SER A 5 8.85 59.98 16.94
CA SER A 5 7.86 58.99 17.35
C SER A 5 8.15 57.67 16.66
N THR A 6 8.68 56.69 17.40
CA THR A 6 8.72 55.30 16.99
C THR A 6 7.28 54.77 17.01
N ARG A 7 6.61 54.77 15.85
CA ARG A 7 5.39 53.97 15.66
C ARG A 7 5.78 52.50 15.86
N GLY A 8 5.36 51.92 16.99
CA GLY A 8 5.44 50.48 17.21
C GLY A 8 4.74 49.76 16.06
N LYS A 9 5.36 48.68 15.54
CA LYS A 9 4.69 47.79 14.58
C LYS A 9 3.39 47.32 15.23
N PRO A 10 2.25 47.35 14.52
CA PRO A 10 1.02 46.77 15.03
C PRO A 10 1.28 45.31 15.38
N ASP A 11 0.76 44.89 16.54
CA ASP A 11 0.83 43.51 17.03
C ASP A 11 0.04 42.62 16.07
N ALA A 12 0.73 42.16 15.02
CA ALA A 12 0.19 41.19 14.10
C ALA A 12 0.10 39.89 14.90
N GLY A 13 -1.11 39.58 15.37
CA GLY A 13 -1.40 38.34 16.09
C GLY A 13 -0.78 37.12 15.38
N PRO A 14 -0.61 35.99 16.09
CA PRO A 14 0.14 34.86 15.58
C PRO A 14 -0.40 34.42 14.21
N ALA A 15 0.50 34.30 13.24
CA ALA A 15 0.17 33.80 11.92
C ALA A 15 -0.45 32.39 12.04
N GLN A 16 -1.45 32.11 11.20
CA GLN A 16 -2.13 30.82 11.22
C GLN A 16 -1.16 29.70 10.80
N GLN A 17 -1.08 28.63 11.59
CA GLN A 17 -0.34 27.43 11.23
C GLN A 17 -1.00 26.73 10.04
N PRO A 18 -0.23 26.27 9.02
CA PRO A 18 -0.78 25.56 7.86
C PRO A 18 -1.59 24.31 8.19
N PHE A 19 -1.22 23.62 9.27
CA PHE A 19 -1.92 22.46 9.82
C PHE A 19 -2.25 22.71 11.29
N THR A 20 -3.41 22.25 11.75
CA THR A 20 -3.86 22.40 13.15
C THR A 20 -4.09 21.03 13.78
N TYR A 21 -3.51 20.83 14.95
CA TYR A 21 -3.73 19.69 15.85
C TYR A 21 -4.41 20.19 17.14
N PRO A 22 -5.33 19.45 17.79
CA PRO A 22 -5.75 18.08 17.50
C PRO A 22 -6.56 17.96 16.20
N LEU A 23 -6.64 16.73 15.67
CA LEU A 23 -7.50 16.41 14.54
C LEU A 23 -8.95 16.80 14.85
N ARG A 24 -9.64 17.37 13.87
CA ARG A 24 -11.06 17.73 13.99
C ARG A 24 -12.01 16.58 13.65
N GLN A 25 -11.53 15.62 12.86
CA GLN A 25 -12.33 14.49 12.43
C GLN A 25 -12.52 13.51 13.59
N GLU A 26 -13.76 13.09 13.83
CA GLU A 26 -14.06 12.09 14.86
C GLU A 26 -13.56 10.70 14.45
N PHE A 27 -13.02 9.96 15.41
CA PHE A 27 -12.60 8.57 15.25
C PHE A 27 -13.75 7.64 15.66
N VAL A 28 -14.72 7.47 14.77
CA VAL A 28 -15.93 6.67 14.98
C VAL A 28 -16.06 5.58 13.93
N GLU A 29 -16.80 4.52 14.26
CA GLU A 29 -17.19 3.51 13.26
C GLU A 29 -18.40 4.07 12.50
N PRO A 30 -18.33 4.27 11.17
CA PRO A 30 -19.48 4.71 10.40
C PRO A 30 -20.63 3.70 10.55
N ASP A 31 -21.86 4.17 10.70
CA ASP A 31 -23.02 3.27 10.79
C ASP A 31 -23.23 2.57 9.44
N TRP A 32 -22.94 1.27 9.36
CA TRP A 32 -23.08 0.49 8.14
C TRP A 32 -24.50 0.44 7.60
N ARG A 33 -25.50 0.66 8.46
CA ARG A 33 -26.93 0.62 8.07
C ARG A 33 -27.32 1.80 7.18
N ARG A 34 -26.46 2.82 7.04
CA ARG A 34 -26.60 3.89 6.04
C ARG A 34 -26.49 3.36 4.60
N ILE A 35 -25.87 2.20 4.40
CA ILE A 35 -25.80 1.52 3.10
C ILE A 35 -27.10 0.72 2.90
N PRO A 36 -27.88 0.95 1.83
CA PRO A 36 -29.17 0.28 1.64
C PRO A 36 -29.09 -1.25 1.68
N GLY A 37 -28.05 -1.84 1.10
CA GLY A 37 -27.80 -3.28 1.11
C GLY A 37 -27.42 -3.86 2.48
N TYR A 38 -27.11 -3.01 3.47
CA TYR A 38 -26.70 -3.43 4.82
C TYR A 38 -27.62 -2.88 5.93
N LYS A 39 -28.75 -2.26 5.58
CA LYS A 39 -29.67 -1.61 6.54
C LYS A 39 -30.17 -2.53 7.66
N ASP A 40 -30.36 -3.81 7.35
CA ASP A 40 -30.91 -4.83 8.26
C ASP A 40 -29.81 -5.71 8.90
N VAL A 41 -28.53 -5.40 8.64
CA VAL A 41 -27.40 -6.19 9.13
C VAL A 41 -27.18 -5.91 10.61
N THR A 42 -27.19 -6.95 11.42
CA THR A 42 -26.94 -6.87 12.85
C THR A 42 -25.46 -6.61 13.15
N ALA A 43 -25.16 -6.10 14.36
CA ALA A 43 -23.77 -5.93 14.79
C ALA A 43 -22.99 -7.27 14.81
N ALA A 44 -23.63 -8.36 15.19
CA ALA A 44 -23.01 -9.70 15.20
C ALA A 44 -22.65 -10.17 13.79
N GLU A 45 -23.49 -9.89 12.79
CA GLU A 45 -23.18 -10.15 11.38
C GLU A 45 -22.07 -9.22 10.89
N TRP A 46 -22.12 -7.94 11.21
CA TRP A 46 -21.09 -6.98 10.81
C TRP A 46 -19.70 -7.34 11.35
N GLU A 47 -19.63 -7.77 12.61
CA GLU A 47 -18.41 -8.24 13.27
C GLU A 47 -17.99 -9.65 12.81
N SER A 48 -18.83 -10.36 12.06
CA SER A 48 -18.48 -11.66 11.47
C SER A 48 -17.69 -11.49 10.18
N SER A 49 -16.42 -11.85 10.24
CA SER A 49 -15.57 -11.95 9.04
C SER A 49 -16.10 -12.91 7.97
N VAL A 50 -16.86 -13.95 8.36
CA VAL A 50 -17.51 -14.85 7.40
C VAL A 50 -18.61 -14.11 6.64
N TRP A 51 -19.41 -13.32 7.35
CA TRP A 51 -20.43 -12.48 6.75
C TRP A 51 -19.81 -11.42 5.83
N GLN A 52 -18.76 -10.72 6.28
CA GLN A 52 -18.03 -9.73 5.48
C GLN A 52 -17.53 -10.32 4.15
N ARG A 53 -16.93 -11.53 4.18
CA ARG A 53 -16.47 -12.24 2.97
C ARG A 53 -17.62 -12.65 2.06
N LYS A 54 -18.72 -13.15 2.63
CA LYS A 54 -19.90 -13.58 1.87
C LYS A 54 -20.55 -12.40 1.12
N HIS A 55 -20.52 -11.21 1.69
CA HIS A 55 -21.14 -9.99 1.15
C HIS A 55 -20.13 -9.01 0.52
N THR A 56 -18.91 -9.49 0.25
CA THR A 56 -17.94 -8.73 -0.54
C THR A 56 -18.47 -8.52 -1.96
N VAL A 57 -18.51 -7.26 -2.40
CA VAL A 57 -18.96 -6.86 -3.73
C VAL A 57 -17.90 -7.25 -4.76
N LYS A 58 -18.31 -8.00 -5.79
CA LYS A 58 -17.41 -8.59 -6.80
C LYS A 58 -17.58 -8.02 -8.21
N ASN A 59 -18.60 -7.22 -8.43
CA ASN A 59 -18.93 -6.65 -9.73
C ASN A 59 -19.85 -5.44 -9.59
N LEU A 60 -20.03 -4.69 -10.68
CA LEU A 60 -20.85 -3.48 -10.70
C LEU A 60 -22.33 -3.75 -10.41
N ARG A 61 -22.86 -4.92 -10.81
CA ARG A 61 -24.25 -5.30 -10.51
C ARG A 61 -24.47 -5.44 -9.01
N GLU A 62 -23.56 -6.12 -8.32
CA GLU A 62 -23.58 -6.23 -6.85
C GLU A 62 -23.37 -4.86 -6.20
N LEU A 63 -22.46 -4.02 -6.71
CA LEU A 63 -22.26 -2.67 -6.18
C LEU A 63 -23.53 -1.82 -6.27
N ARG A 64 -24.21 -1.83 -7.43
CA ARG A 64 -25.50 -1.15 -7.65
C ARG A 64 -26.57 -1.68 -6.70
N ALA A 65 -26.66 -2.99 -6.52
CA ALA A 65 -27.62 -3.60 -5.60
C ALA A 65 -27.35 -3.22 -4.14
N THR A 66 -26.08 -3.10 -3.75
CA THR A 66 -25.67 -2.73 -2.39
C THR A 66 -25.88 -1.25 -2.08
N LEU A 67 -25.47 -0.36 -2.98
CA LEU A 67 -25.51 1.09 -2.75
C LEU A 67 -26.85 1.73 -3.11
N GLY A 68 -27.63 1.12 -4.01
CA GLY A 68 -28.88 1.68 -4.49
C GLY A 68 -28.69 3.10 -5.06
N ALA A 69 -29.51 4.04 -4.60
CA ALA A 69 -29.46 5.45 -5.03
C ALA A 69 -28.19 6.20 -4.61
N LEU A 70 -27.37 5.65 -3.69
CA LEU A 70 -26.09 6.24 -3.31
C LEU A 70 -25.01 6.13 -4.39
N LEU A 71 -25.22 5.28 -5.41
CA LEU A 71 -24.30 5.17 -6.54
C LEU A 71 -24.86 5.96 -7.74
N PRO A 72 -24.25 7.11 -8.11
CA PRO A 72 -24.67 7.87 -9.28
C PRO A 72 -24.54 7.04 -10.57
N ASP A 73 -25.50 7.21 -11.49
CA ASP A 73 -25.56 6.43 -12.72
C ASP A 73 -24.40 6.74 -13.69
N ASP A 74 -23.97 7.99 -13.73
CA ASP A 74 -22.82 8.47 -14.50
C ASP A 74 -21.51 7.87 -13.98
N LEU A 75 -21.33 7.84 -12.65
CA LEU A 75 -20.19 7.20 -12.00
C LEU A 75 -20.15 5.70 -12.31
N ALA A 76 -21.28 5.03 -12.16
CA ALA A 76 -21.36 3.60 -12.41
C ALA A 76 -21.14 3.25 -13.89
N ALA A 77 -21.64 4.07 -14.84
CA ALA A 77 -21.32 3.91 -16.27
C ALA A 77 -19.82 4.09 -16.53
N SER A 78 -19.19 5.07 -15.87
CA SER A 78 -17.75 5.31 -15.97
C SER A 78 -16.91 4.17 -15.37
N MET A 79 -17.33 3.58 -14.25
CA MET A 79 -16.72 2.35 -13.68
C MET A 79 -16.88 1.14 -14.60
N GLU A 80 -18.02 1.02 -15.29
CA GLU A 80 -18.24 -0.08 -16.24
C GLU A 80 -17.27 0.00 -17.42
N LEU A 81 -17.11 1.20 -17.99
CA LEU A 81 -16.13 1.45 -19.04
C LEU A 81 -14.71 1.18 -18.55
N ASP A 82 -14.40 1.59 -17.31
CA ASP A 82 -13.10 1.32 -16.71
C ASP A 82 -12.76 -0.17 -16.68
N GLN A 83 -13.67 -0.99 -16.16
CA GLN A 83 -13.50 -2.45 -16.10
C GLN A 83 -13.37 -3.09 -17.48
N LYS A 84 -14.03 -2.53 -18.50
CA LYS A 84 -13.94 -3.03 -19.89
C LYS A 84 -12.66 -2.62 -20.58
N GLU A 85 -12.07 -1.47 -20.23
CA GLU A 85 -11.06 -0.83 -21.07
C GLU A 85 -9.70 -0.59 -20.41
N ARG A 86 -9.63 -0.44 -19.09
CA ARG A 86 -8.42 0.06 -18.41
C ARG A 86 -8.08 -0.65 -17.10
N ALA A 87 -9.06 -1.19 -16.39
CA ALA A 87 -8.82 -1.79 -15.09
C ALA A 87 -7.87 -2.99 -15.20
N THR A 88 -6.86 -3.01 -14.34
CA THR A 88 -5.93 -4.13 -14.24
C THR A 88 -6.35 -5.12 -13.16
N MET A 89 -7.40 -4.81 -12.40
CA MET A 89 -7.94 -5.60 -11.30
C MET A 89 -9.45 -5.69 -11.39
N SER A 90 -10.01 -6.88 -11.13
CA SER A 90 -11.45 -7.05 -10.99
C SER A 90 -11.97 -6.35 -9.72
N ILE A 91 -13.24 -5.97 -9.70
CA ILE A 91 -13.88 -5.44 -8.49
C ILE A 91 -13.88 -6.51 -7.39
N LEU A 92 -13.35 -6.17 -6.22
CA LEU A 92 -13.50 -6.94 -5.00
C LEU A 92 -13.39 -5.99 -3.81
N VAL A 93 -14.52 -5.65 -3.18
CA VAL A 93 -14.57 -4.66 -2.09
C VAL A 93 -15.42 -5.20 -0.94
N PRO A 94 -14.84 -5.46 0.24
CA PRO A 94 -15.59 -5.96 1.39
C PRO A 94 -16.52 -4.88 1.97
N PRO A 95 -17.61 -5.27 2.67
CA PRO A 95 -18.55 -4.31 3.27
C PRO A 95 -17.86 -3.27 4.16
N GLN A 96 -16.89 -3.69 4.99
CA GLN A 96 -16.10 -2.77 5.82
C GLN A 96 -15.47 -1.64 5.00
N MET A 97 -14.89 -1.95 3.84
CA MET A 97 -14.25 -0.95 2.98
C MET A 97 -15.26 0.00 2.35
N LEU A 98 -16.39 -0.51 1.85
CA LEU A 98 -17.47 0.35 1.35
C LEU A 98 -17.97 1.30 2.44
N ASN A 99 -18.07 0.83 3.67
CA ASN A 99 -18.52 1.64 4.80
C ASN A 99 -17.53 2.73 5.22
N THR A 100 -16.28 2.72 4.74
CA THR A 100 -15.32 3.81 4.98
C THR A 100 -15.45 4.96 3.98
N MET A 101 -16.19 4.78 2.88
CA MET A 101 -16.34 5.80 1.83
C MET A 101 -17.34 6.89 2.25
N HIS A 102 -17.13 8.11 1.75
CA HIS A 102 -18.10 9.20 1.75
C HIS A 102 -19.19 8.92 0.70
N LEU A 103 -20.26 8.25 1.13
CA LEU A 103 -21.30 7.71 0.22
C LEU A 103 -22.19 8.79 -0.37
N GLU A 104 -22.22 9.97 0.25
CA GLU A 104 -22.97 11.14 -0.19
C GLU A 104 -22.27 11.86 -1.35
N ASP A 105 -20.97 11.62 -1.55
CA ASP A 105 -20.16 12.18 -2.64
C ASP A 105 -19.06 11.20 -3.08
N LEU A 106 -19.50 10.12 -3.74
CA LEU A 106 -18.58 9.08 -4.21
C LEU A 106 -17.59 9.57 -5.26
N TRP A 107 -17.94 10.59 -6.06
CA TRP A 107 -17.02 11.14 -7.06
C TRP A 107 -15.77 11.71 -6.40
N ASN A 108 -15.93 12.44 -5.29
CA ASN A 108 -14.80 13.03 -4.57
C ASN A 108 -14.26 12.15 -3.44
N ASP A 109 -14.81 10.95 -3.22
CA ASP A 109 -14.32 10.06 -2.18
C ASP A 109 -12.92 9.49 -2.50
N PRO A 110 -11.90 9.74 -1.65
CA PRO A 110 -10.52 9.33 -1.91
C PRO A 110 -10.30 7.82 -1.82
N VAL A 111 -11.09 7.09 -1.02
CA VAL A 111 -10.97 5.62 -0.90
C VAL A 111 -11.55 4.93 -2.13
N ARG A 112 -12.73 5.36 -2.56
CA ARG A 112 -13.39 4.96 -3.81
C ARG A 112 -12.46 5.19 -4.99
N ARG A 113 -11.72 6.30 -5.04
CA ARG A 113 -10.78 6.65 -6.13
C ARG A 113 -9.80 5.57 -6.51
N TYR A 114 -9.33 4.79 -5.55
CA TYR A 114 -8.39 3.71 -5.84
C TYR A 114 -8.96 2.31 -5.65
N MET A 115 -10.10 2.16 -4.95
CA MET A 115 -10.77 0.85 -4.77
C MET A 115 -11.78 0.54 -5.87
N LEU A 116 -12.42 1.56 -6.42
CA LEU A 116 -13.40 1.49 -7.50
C LEU A 116 -13.08 2.58 -8.54
N PRO A 117 -12.01 2.42 -9.32
CA PRO A 117 -11.65 3.40 -10.33
C PRO A 117 -12.74 3.51 -11.39
N ALA A 118 -13.02 4.73 -11.81
CA ALA A 118 -13.86 5.05 -12.94
C ALA A 118 -12.99 5.54 -14.11
N LEU A 119 -13.44 5.36 -15.35
CA LEU A 119 -12.66 5.79 -16.51
C LEU A 119 -12.39 7.30 -16.47
N ALA A 120 -13.33 8.07 -15.94
CA ALA A 120 -13.21 9.51 -15.75
C ALA A 120 -12.20 9.93 -14.66
N ASP A 121 -11.79 9.02 -13.76
CA ASP A 121 -10.65 9.30 -12.86
C ASP A 121 -9.31 9.28 -13.62
N ARG A 122 -9.28 8.57 -14.76
CA ARG A 122 -8.05 8.32 -15.50
C ARG A 122 -7.73 9.42 -16.48
N ARG A 123 -6.43 9.63 -16.64
CA ARG A 123 -5.89 10.38 -17.77
C ARG A 123 -5.92 9.54 -19.02
N THR A 124 -6.34 10.13 -20.14
CA THR A 124 -6.41 9.46 -21.45
C THR A 124 -5.25 9.84 -22.37
N ASP A 125 -4.64 11.00 -22.17
CA ASP A 125 -3.50 11.50 -22.95
C ASP A 125 -2.19 10.76 -22.63
N TRP A 126 -1.99 10.41 -21.35
CA TRP A 126 -0.86 9.62 -20.85
C TRP A 126 -1.36 8.55 -19.88
N ALA A 127 -2.14 7.57 -20.37
CA ALA A 127 -2.64 6.48 -19.53
C ALA A 127 -1.49 5.60 -18.97
N ASN A 128 -0.39 5.51 -19.72
CA ASN A 128 0.79 4.71 -19.38
C ASN A 128 2.06 5.49 -19.71
N HIS A 129 3.04 5.47 -18.82
CA HIS A 129 4.39 5.86 -19.19
C HIS A 129 4.95 4.91 -20.27
N PRO A 130 5.74 5.38 -21.25
CA PRO A 130 6.41 4.53 -22.25
C PRO A 130 7.32 3.43 -21.69
N ARG A 131 7.64 3.50 -20.39
CA ARG A 131 8.49 2.55 -19.65
C ARG A 131 7.72 1.75 -18.59
N ALA A 132 6.39 1.87 -18.55
CA ALA A 132 5.57 1.08 -17.63
C ALA A 132 5.61 -0.39 -18.03
N SER A 133 5.59 -1.28 -17.04
CA SER A 133 5.57 -2.74 -17.25
C SER A 133 4.68 -3.43 -16.22
N ARG A 134 4.21 -4.64 -16.54
CA ARG A 134 3.31 -5.41 -15.66
C ARG A 134 4.02 -5.83 -14.37
N ASP A 135 5.25 -6.32 -14.48
CA ASP A 135 6.16 -6.52 -13.35
C ASP A 135 7.15 -5.35 -13.26
N SER A 136 6.64 -4.19 -12.82
CA SER A 136 7.42 -2.94 -12.73
C SER A 136 8.65 -3.01 -11.81
N LEU A 137 8.71 -4.02 -10.93
CA LEU A 137 9.81 -4.20 -9.97
C LEU A 137 10.68 -5.43 -10.27
N HIS A 138 10.36 -6.19 -11.32
CA HIS A 138 11.05 -7.44 -11.69
C HIS A 138 11.06 -8.45 -10.53
N GLU A 139 9.95 -8.57 -9.80
CA GLU A 139 9.86 -9.49 -8.66
C GLU A 139 9.95 -10.95 -9.12
N ALA A 140 9.31 -11.30 -10.24
CA ALA A 140 9.31 -12.66 -10.78
C ALA A 140 10.71 -13.06 -11.30
N ASP A 141 11.43 -12.14 -11.92
CA ASP A 141 12.81 -12.35 -12.37
C ASP A 141 13.77 -12.64 -11.20
N MET A 142 13.38 -12.24 -9.98
CA MET A 142 14.16 -12.40 -8.74
C MET A 142 13.65 -13.53 -7.85
N TRP A 143 12.75 -14.39 -8.37
CA TRP A 143 12.32 -15.60 -7.67
C TRP A 143 13.44 -16.64 -7.64
N VAL A 144 13.91 -16.94 -6.44
CA VAL A 144 14.86 -18.06 -6.18
C VAL A 144 14.13 -19.39 -5.95
N VAL A 145 12.86 -19.29 -5.61
CA VAL A 145 11.82 -20.32 -5.59
C VAL A 145 10.55 -19.60 -6.03
N GLU A 146 9.60 -20.28 -6.68
CA GLU A 146 8.34 -19.66 -7.09
C GLU A 146 7.62 -18.97 -5.91
N GLY A 147 7.41 -17.65 -6.02
CA GLY A 147 6.86 -16.81 -4.96
C GLY A 147 7.82 -16.48 -3.82
N LEU A 148 9.12 -16.75 -3.93
CA LEU A 148 10.15 -16.31 -2.98
C LEU A 148 11.13 -15.36 -3.67
N THR A 149 10.88 -14.07 -3.51
CA THR A 149 11.73 -13.02 -4.09
C THR A 149 12.93 -12.76 -3.19
N HIS A 150 14.14 -12.95 -3.68
CA HIS A 150 15.39 -12.62 -2.96
C HIS A 150 16.14 -11.47 -3.66
N ARG A 151 15.62 -10.25 -3.48
CA ARG A 151 16.19 -9.03 -4.08
C ARG A 151 17.35 -8.42 -3.30
N TYR A 152 17.29 -8.45 -1.96
CA TYR A 152 18.26 -7.79 -1.10
C TYR A 152 19.15 -8.82 -0.41
N PRO A 153 20.42 -8.49 -0.06
CA PRO A 153 21.37 -9.48 0.45
C PRO A 153 20.92 -10.27 1.70
N THR A 154 20.08 -9.65 2.53
CA THR A 154 19.74 -10.17 3.86
C THR A 154 18.25 -10.41 4.07
N LYS A 155 17.42 -10.24 3.05
CA LYS A 155 15.96 -10.31 3.22
C LYS A 155 15.23 -10.76 1.97
N VAL A 156 14.15 -11.49 2.22
CA VAL A 156 13.29 -12.06 1.19
C VAL A 156 11.83 -11.66 1.39
N LEU A 157 11.04 -11.81 0.32
CA LEU A 157 9.59 -11.73 0.33
C LEU A 157 9.03 -13.10 -0.04
N ALA A 158 8.23 -13.69 0.85
CA ALA A 158 7.48 -14.92 0.63
C ALA A 158 6.03 -14.59 0.26
N GLU A 159 5.68 -14.82 -1.00
CA GLU A 159 4.35 -14.63 -1.58
C GLU A 159 3.54 -15.93 -1.43
N MET A 160 2.79 -16.00 -0.33
CA MET A 160 2.13 -17.25 0.07
C MET A 160 0.95 -17.62 -0.85
N LEU A 161 0.23 -16.63 -1.38
CA LEU A 161 -0.97 -16.83 -2.19
C LEU A 161 -1.20 -15.67 -3.17
N PRO A 162 -1.84 -15.87 -4.33
CA PRO A 162 -2.06 -14.82 -5.33
C PRO A 162 -3.44 -14.14 -5.18
N THR A 163 -4.02 -14.11 -3.97
CA THR A 163 -5.37 -13.56 -3.76
C THR A 163 -5.43 -12.67 -2.52
N CYS A 164 -6.39 -11.74 -2.54
CA CYS A 164 -6.65 -10.78 -1.47
C CYS A 164 -8.13 -10.81 -1.07
N PRO A 165 -8.51 -10.32 0.12
CA PRO A 165 -9.92 -10.09 0.47
C PRO A 165 -10.52 -8.87 -0.24
N GLN A 166 -9.70 -8.09 -0.95
CA GLN A 166 -10.08 -6.91 -1.73
C GLN A 166 -9.07 -6.67 -2.85
N TYR A 167 -9.43 -5.95 -3.90
CA TYR A 167 -8.47 -5.55 -4.94
C TYR A 167 -8.34 -4.04 -5.06
N CYS A 168 -7.11 -3.56 -4.99
CA CYS A 168 -6.76 -2.15 -5.15
C CYS A 168 -6.44 -1.88 -6.62
N GLY A 169 -6.95 -0.79 -7.20
CA GLY A 169 -6.64 -0.40 -8.58
C GLY A 169 -5.15 -0.11 -8.84
N HIS A 170 -4.41 0.26 -7.80
CA HIS A 170 -2.96 0.53 -7.84
C HIS A 170 -2.10 -0.67 -7.40
N CYS A 171 -2.62 -1.90 -7.46
CA CYS A 171 -1.88 -3.09 -7.00
C CYS A 171 -0.58 -3.28 -7.81
N THR A 172 0.58 -3.11 -7.19
CA THR A 172 1.89 -3.36 -7.83
C THR A 172 1.99 -4.78 -8.38
N ARG A 173 1.40 -5.76 -7.67
CA ARG A 173 1.35 -7.16 -8.07
C ARG A 173 0.13 -7.51 -8.90
N MET A 174 -0.42 -6.55 -9.64
CA MET A 174 -1.56 -6.82 -10.52
C MET A 174 -1.24 -7.90 -11.55
N ASP A 175 0.01 -8.21 -11.82
CA ASP A 175 0.36 -9.29 -12.74
C ASP A 175 0.14 -10.70 -12.18
N LEU A 176 0.18 -10.85 -10.86
CA LEU A 176 0.04 -12.13 -10.15
C LEU A 176 -1.29 -12.23 -9.40
N VAL A 177 -1.75 -11.12 -8.83
CA VAL A 177 -2.84 -11.12 -7.86
C VAL A 177 -4.21 -10.97 -8.55
N GLY A 178 -5.12 -11.86 -8.15
CA GLY A 178 -6.53 -11.81 -8.48
C GLY A 178 -6.94 -12.63 -9.70
N ASN A 179 -8.12 -12.32 -10.23
CA ASN A 179 -8.66 -13.00 -11.40
C ASN A 179 -8.18 -12.34 -12.69
N ASP A 180 -8.17 -13.11 -13.78
CA ASP A 180 -7.99 -12.59 -15.13
C ASP A 180 -9.03 -11.49 -15.42
N VAL A 181 -8.59 -10.42 -16.08
CA VAL A 181 -9.43 -9.31 -16.58
C VAL A 181 -9.11 -9.07 -18.06
N PRO A 182 -9.95 -8.37 -18.83
CA PRO A 182 -9.72 -8.21 -20.28
C PRO A 182 -8.33 -7.66 -20.65
N GLN A 183 -7.74 -6.85 -19.78
CA GLN A 183 -6.46 -6.18 -19.98
C GLN A 183 -5.25 -7.04 -19.56
N VAL A 184 -5.45 -8.00 -18.65
CA VAL A 184 -4.36 -8.68 -17.94
C VAL A 184 -4.76 -10.12 -17.65
N SER A 185 -4.05 -11.07 -18.26
CA SER A 185 -4.10 -12.48 -17.83
C SER A 185 -3.03 -12.71 -16.77
N LYS A 186 -3.45 -13.05 -15.55
CA LYS A 186 -2.63 -13.16 -14.36
C LYS A 186 -1.72 -14.37 -14.42
N HIS A 187 -0.49 -14.20 -13.95
CA HIS A 187 0.39 -15.30 -13.60
C HIS A 187 -0.23 -16.16 -12.50
N LYS A 188 0.06 -17.45 -12.56
CA LYS A 188 -0.41 -18.43 -11.58
C LYS A 188 0.80 -19.21 -11.10
N PHE A 189 0.81 -19.52 -9.80
CA PHE A 189 1.79 -20.46 -9.28
C PHE A 189 1.58 -21.83 -9.91
N ALA A 190 2.61 -22.35 -10.55
CA ALA A 190 2.62 -23.67 -11.17
C ALA A 190 2.81 -24.77 -10.12
N THR A 191 3.59 -24.49 -9.07
CA THR A 191 3.90 -25.43 -7.99
C THR A 191 2.79 -25.46 -6.96
N GLY A 192 2.40 -26.67 -6.54
CA GLY A 192 1.40 -26.86 -5.49
C GLY A 192 1.80 -26.17 -4.19
N GLN A 193 0.82 -25.59 -3.47
CA GLN A 193 1.07 -24.73 -2.30
C GLN A 193 2.02 -25.34 -1.25
N LYS A 194 1.76 -26.59 -0.83
CA LYS A 194 2.56 -27.25 0.22
C LYS A 194 4.01 -27.45 -0.20
N GLU A 195 4.20 -27.94 -1.43
CA GLU A 195 5.53 -28.16 -2.01
C GLU A 195 6.28 -26.85 -2.15
N ARG A 196 5.61 -25.81 -2.67
CA ARG A 196 6.19 -24.48 -2.83
C ARG A 196 6.66 -23.90 -1.49
N TYR A 197 5.85 -24.01 -0.44
CA TYR A 197 6.23 -23.55 0.91
C TYR A 197 7.44 -24.30 1.47
N GLU A 198 7.50 -25.62 1.27
CA GLU A 198 8.67 -26.40 1.71
C GLU A 198 9.93 -26.00 0.93
N GLN A 199 9.82 -25.82 -0.39
CA GLN A 199 10.94 -25.33 -1.21
C GLN A 199 11.44 -23.95 -0.74
N MET A 200 10.54 -23.05 -0.32
CA MET A 200 10.93 -21.76 0.27
C MET A 200 11.72 -21.95 1.57
N LEU A 201 11.25 -22.81 2.47
CA LEU A 201 11.93 -23.11 3.72
C LEU A 201 13.30 -23.77 3.48
N ASP A 202 13.40 -24.69 2.51
CA ASP A 202 14.64 -25.35 2.12
C ASP A 202 15.66 -24.39 1.53
N TYR A 203 15.21 -23.40 0.75
CA TYR A 203 16.08 -22.32 0.30
C TYR A 203 16.62 -21.53 1.50
N LEU A 204 15.75 -21.13 2.44
CA LEU A 204 16.12 -20.33 3.59
C LEU A 204 17.07 -21.06 4.56
N ARG A 205 16.86 -22.37 4.79
CA ARG A 205 17.76 -23.21 5.58
C ARG A 205 19.18 -23.27 4.99
N ARG A 206 19.30 -23.20 3.66
CA ARG A 206 20.60 -23.24 2.95
C ARG A 206 21.20 -21.86 2.68
N THR A 207 20.52 -20.78 3.08
CA THR A 207 20.93 -19.40 2.77
C THR A 207 21.14 -18.60 4.06
N PRO A 208 22.30 -18.77 4.75
CA PRO A 208 22.53 -18.19 6.08
C PRO A 208 22.63 -16.65 6.07
N THR A 209 22.74 -16.01 4.91
CA THR A 209 22.79 -14.54 4.78
C THR A 209 21.44 -13.88 4.99
N VAL A 210 20.33 -14.61 4.79
CA VAL A 210 18.98 -14.08 4.98
C VAL A 210 18.68 -14.00 6.48
N ARG A 211 18.19 -12.87 6.97
CA ARG A 211 17.77 -12.71 8.38
C ARG A 211 16.35 -12.16 8.55
N ASP A 212 15.79 -11.57 7.49
CA ASP A 212 14.50 -10.88 7.51
C ASP A 212 13.57 -11.46 6.43
N VAL A 213 12.39 -11.92 6.83
CA VAL A 213 11.40 -12.52 5.94
C VAL A 213 10.10 -11.73 6.01
N VAL A 214 9.67 -11.17 4.87
CA VAL A 214 8.31 -10.66 4.72
C VAL A 214 7.41 -11.81 4.29
N VAL A 215 6.38 -12.11 5.07
CA VAL A 215 5.34 -13.07 4.72
C VAL A 215 4.14 -12.30 4.20
N SER A 216 3.85 -12.49 2.91
CA SER A 216 2.86 -11.73 2.16
C SER A 216 2.24 -12.63 1.08
N GLY A 217 2.01 -12.09 -0.10
CA GLY A 217 1.30 -12.68 -1.24
C GLY A 217 0.44 -11.57 -1.85
N GLY A 218 -0.79 -11.91 -2.19
CA GLY A 218 -1.86 -10.93 -2.27
C GLY A 218 -2.10 -10.33 -0.88
N ASP A 219 -2.68 -11.12 0.04
CA ASP A 219 -2.89 -10.70 1.41
C ASP A 219 -3.00 -11.90 2.36
N ILE A 220 -2.24 -11.91 3.45
CA ILE A 220 -2.27 -13.03 4.42
C ILE A 220 -3.63 -13.20 5.11
N ALA A 221 -4.49 -12.16 5.12
CA ALA A 221 -5.84 -12.31 5.62
C ALA A 221 -6.66 -13.28 4.76
N ASN A 222 -6.28 -13.53 3.50
CA ASN A 222 -6.93 -14.53 2.67
C ASN A 222 -6.33 -15.94 2.80
N LEU A 223 -5.34 -16.12 3.68
CA LEU A 223 -4.74 -17.40 4.00
C LEU A 223 -5.37 -17.95 5.31
N PRO A 224 -5.86 -19.20 5.34
CA PRO A 224 -6.29 -19.82 6.58
C PRO A 224 -5.16 -19.84 7.60
N ILE A 225 -5.47 -19.59 8.88
CA ILE A 225 -4.45 -19.56 9.95
C ILE A 225 -3.70 -20.90 10.05
N GLN A 226 -4.36 -22.01 9.72
CA GLN A 226 -3.78 -23.36 9.68
C GLN A 226 -2.70 -23.54 8.59
N ALA A 227 -2.64 -22.66 7.59
CA ALA A 227 -1.58 -22.62 6.60
C ALA A 227 -0.52 -21.56 6.92
N LEU A 228 -0.92 -20.42 7.49
CA LEU A 228 0.00 -19.34 7.87
C LEU A 228 0.91 -19.74 9.04
N GLU A 229 0.30 -20.29 10.11
CA GLU A 229 1.00 -20.56 11.37
C GLU A 229 2.15 -21.56 11.21
N PRO A 230 1.97 -22.74 10.56
CA PRO A 230 3.09 -23.69 10.41
C PRO A 230 4.27 -23.09 9.65
N PHE A 231 4.01 -22.31 8.59
CA PHE A 231 5.06 -21.68 7.81
C PHE A 231 5.84 -20.64 8.62
N VAL A 232 5.13 -19.70 9.27
CA VAL A 232 5.75 -18.65 10.10
C VAL A 232 6.49 -19.25 11.30
N SER A 233 5.92 -20.29 11.91
CA SER A 233 6.56 -21.04 12.99
C SER A 233 7.87 -21.68 12.52
N ALA A 234 7.89 -22.29 11.32
CA ALA A 234 9.08 -22.90 10.75
C ALA A 234 10.18 -21.87 10.42
N LEU A 235 9.83 -20.64 10.03
CA LEU A 235 10.80 -19.56 9.85
C LEU A 235 11.56 -19.24 11.14
N MET A 236 10.88 -19.26 12.29
CA MET A 236 11.50 -19.03 13.60
C MET A 236 12.43 -20.18 14.01
N ASP A 237 12.32 -21.34 13.37
CA ASP A 237 13.21 -22.48 13.61
C ASP A 237 14.55 -22.37 12.88
N ILE A 238 14.64 -21.49 11.87
CA ILE A 238 15.85 -21.27 11.07
C ILE A 238 16.80 -20.33 11.84
N PRO A 239 18.03 -20.76 12.20
CA PRO A 239 18.88 -20.06 13.18
C PRO A 239 19.23 -18.59 12.87
N ASN A 240 19.34 -18.25 11.59
CA ASN A 240 19.72 -16.91 11.12
C ASN A 240 18.53 -15.94 10.97
N ILE A 241 17.29 -16.41 11.04
CA ILE A 241 16.11 -15.53 10.95
C ILE A 241 15.93 -14.79 12.27
N ARG A 242 15.85 -13.46 12.16
CA ARG A 242 15.74 -12.52 13.29
C ARG A 242 14.50 -11.66 13.21
N ASP A 243 14.00 -11.41 12.01
CA ASP A 243 12.90 -10.49 11.75
C ASP A 243 11.86 -11.17 10.85
N ILE A 244 10.60 -11.20 11.28
CA ILE A 244 9.48 -11.68 10.46
C ILE A 244 8.41 -10.59 10.40
N ARG A 245 8.00 -10.25 9.17
CA ARG A 245 7.02 -9.19 8.92
C ARG A 245 5.82 -9.77 8.18
N LEU A 246 4.68 -9.82 8.86
CA LEU A 246 3.41 -10.22 8.28
C LEU A 246 2.80 -9.03 7.54
N ALA A 247 2.44 -9.15 6.26
CA ALA A 247 1.89 -8.04 5.49
C ALA A 247 0.43 -8.27 5.09
N SER A 248 -0.47 -7.41 5.59
CA SER A 248 -1.91 -7.49 5.34
C SER A 248 -2.58 -6.11 5.24
N LYS A 249 -3.13 -5.79 4.07
CA LYS A 249 -4.13 -4.71 3.94
C LYS A 249 -5.46 -5.12 4.59
N GLY A 250 -5.73 -6.42 4.67
CA GLY A 250 -6.87 -7.02 5.36
C GLY A 250 -6.97 -6.62 6.83
N LEU A 251 -5.88 -6.22 7.50
CA LEU A 251 -5.97 -5.72 8.88
C LEU A 251 -6.91 -4.51 9.00
N MET A 252 -6.87 -3.61 8.02
CA MET A 252 -7.76 -2.45 7.96
C MET A 252 -9.05 -2.76 7.19
N ALA A 253 -8.98 -3.55 6.12
CA ALA A 253 -10.13 -3.76 5.23
C ALA A 253 -11.06 -4.89 5.64
N LEU A 254 -10.61 -5.77 6.52
CA LEU A 254 -11.34 -6.89 7.08
C LEU A 254 -10.85 -7.15 8.53
N PRO A 255 -10.90 -6.15 9.43
CA PRO A 255 -10.39 -6.27 10.80
C PRO A 255 -11.06 -7.41 11.56
N GLN A 256 -12.31 -7.75 11.21
CA GLN A 256 -13.04 -8.90 11.74
C GLN A 256 -12.27 -10.22 11.58
N HIS A 257 -11.46 -10.38 10.52
CA HIS A 257 -10.64 -11.58 10.34
C HIS A 257 -9.60 -11.72 11.46
N PHE A 258 -8.97 -10.61 11.84
CA PHE A 258 -7.96 -10.55 12.91
C PHE A 258 -8.58 -10.57 14.31
N LEU A 259 -9.91 -10.51 14.40
CA LEU A 259 -10.66 -10.62 15.65
C LEU A 259 -11.34 -11.99 15.81
N GLN A 260 -11.20 -12.91 14.85
CA GLN A 260 -11.66 -14.29 15.01
C GLN A 260 -10.84 -15.00 16.09
N ASP A 261 -11.50 -15.78 16.95
CA ASP A 261 -10.84 -16.53 18.03
C ASP A 261 -9.72 -17.45 17.52
N SER A 262 -9.95 -18.16 16.41
CA SER A 262 -8.97 -19.09 15.83
C SER A 262 -7.73 -18.36 15.29
N VAL A 263 -7.92 -17.19 14.68
CA VAL A 263 -6.84 -16.34 14.16
C VAL A 263 -6.06 -15.72 15.32
N LEU A 264 -6.76 -15.15 16.30
CA LEU A 264 -6.13 -14.60 17.51
C LEU A 264 -5.30 -15.66 18.24
N ALA A 265 -5.83 -16.88 18.41
CA ALA A 265 -5.09 -17.97 19.05
C ALA A 265 -3.85 -18.40 18.27
N GLY A 266 -3.91 -18.43 16.93
CA GLY A 266 -2.74 -18.73 16.10
C GLY A 266 -1.69 -17.64 16.15
N LEU A 267 -2.09 -16.36 16.06
CA LEU A 267 -1.18 -15.23 16.17
C LEU A 267 -0.55 -15.11 17.56
N ASP A 268 -1.28 -15.42 18.63
CA ASP A 268 -0.76 -15.48 20.01
C ASP A 268 0.32 -16.56 20.17
N ARG A 269 0.09 -17.77 19.61
CA ARG A 269 1.12 -18.83 19.59
C ARG A 269 2.37 -18.41 18.83
N LEU A 270 2.20 -17.75 17.68
CA LEU A 270 3.34 -17.22 16.91
C LEU A 270 4.09 -16.13 17.68
N ALA A 271 3.39 -15.21 18.34
CA ALA A 271 4.02 -14.14 19.13
C ALA A 271 4.81 -14.71 20.31
N LYS A 272 4.25 -15.69 21.04
CA LYS A 272 4.95 -16.39 22.13
C LYS A 272 6.21 -17.09 21.64
N LYS A 273 6.11 -17.86 20.54
CA LYS A 273 7.27 -18.52 19.93
C LYS A 273 8.31 -17.48 19.48
N ALA A 274 7.89 -16.36 18.92
CA ALA A 274 8.80 -15.29 18.50
C ALA A 274 9.62 -14.77 19.69
N VAL A 275 8.97 -14.51 20.83
CA VAL A 275 9.65 -14.10 22.08
C VAL A 275 10.62 -15.18 22.56
N GLU A 276 10.17 -16.45 22.64
CA GLU A 276 11.01 -17.58 23.05
C GLU A 276 12.27 -17.74 22.19
N ARG A 277 12.16 -17.44 20.90
CA ARG A 277 13.25 -17.58 19.92
C ARG A 277 14.05 -16.29 19.72
N GLY A 278 13.67 -15.19 20.37
CA GLY A 278 14.30 -13.88 20.17
C GLY A 278 14.17 -13.38 18.73
N VAL A 279 13.01 -13.63 18.10
CA VAL A 279 12.65 -13.17 16.75
C VAL A 279 11.67 -12.03 16.87
N ASP A 280 11.92 -10.94 16.15
CA ASP A 280 11.00 -9.81 16.08
C ASP A 280 9.87 -10.11 15.09
N LEU A 281 8.65 -10.27 15.61
CA LEU A 281 7.43 -10.44 14.81
C LEU A 281 6.67 -9.11 14.72
N ALA A 282 6.45 -8.63 13.50
CA ALA A 282 5.76 -7.37 13.22
C ALA A 282 4.62 -7.56 12.21
N MET A 283 3.65 -6.64 12.23
CA MET A 283 2.57 -6.57 11.26
C MET A 283 2.69 -5.29 10.42
N HIS A 284 2.62 -5.42 9.11
CA HIS A 284 2.53 -4.32 8.18
C HIS A 284 1.11 -4.25 7.61
N THR A 285 0.46 -3.09 7.72
CA THR A 285 -0.80 -2.80 7.06
C THR A 285 -0.62 -1.77 5.95
N HIS A 286 -1.70 -1.47 5.22
CA HIS A 286 -1.67 -0.67 4.00
C HIS A 286 -2.88 0.27 3.91
N VAL A 287 -2.78 1.38 4.61
CA VAL A 287 -3.80 2.43 4.73
C VAL A 287 -3.35 3.65 3.95
N ASN A 288 -4.24 4.18 3.10
CA ASN A 288 -3.95 5.31 2.21
C ASN A 288 -4.76 6.56 2.57
N HIS A 289 -5.81 6.45 3.37
CA HIS A 289 -6.61 7.59 3.80
C HIS A 289 -7.16 7.42 5.22
N ALA A 290 -7.32 8.52 5.96
CA ALA A 290 -7.72 8.49 7.38
C ALA A 290 -9.10 7.85 7.60
N GLN A 291 -10.03 8.02 6.65
CA GLN A 291 -11.37 7.39 6.65
C GLN A 291 -11.35 5.87 6.85
N GLN A 292 -10.26 5.22 6.44
CA GLN A 292 -10.13 3.77 6.50
C GLN A 292 -9.82 3.26 7.91
N LEU A 293 -9.41 4.15 8.81
CA LEU A 293 -9.09 3.81 10.18
C LEU A 293 -10.34 3.96 11.02
N THR A 294 -10.88 2.83 11.44
CA THR A 294 -12.05 2.78 12.30
C THR A 294 -11.67 2.25 13.70
N PRO A 295 -12.52 2.47 14.71
CA PRO A 295 -12.33 1.85 16.03
C PRO A 295 -12.13 0.34 15.98
N LEU A 296 -12.79 -0.37 15.05
CA LEU A 296 -12.60 -1.81 14.88
C LEU A 296 -11.18 -2.18 14.42
N VAL A 297 -10.57 -1.37 13.56
CA VAL A 297 -9.15 -1.50 13.18
C VAL A 297 -8.25 -1.30 14.39
N GLY A 298 -8.49 -0.25 15.18
CA GLY A 298 -7.75 0.02 16.42
C GLY A 298 -7.84 -1.13 17.44
N LYS A 299 -9.02 -1.76 17.56
CA LYS A 299 -9.25 -2.96 18.40
C LYS A 299 -8.38 -4.14 17.94
N ALA A 300 -8.35 -4.42 16.63
CA ALA A 300 -7.52 -5.50 16.08
C ALA A 300 -6.02 -5.23 16.30
N VAL A 301 -5.56 -4.00 16.05
CA VAL A 301 -4.16 -3.60 16.29
C VAL A 301 -3.77 -3.75 17.76
N ARG A 302 -4.63 -3.31 18.68
CA ARG A 302 -4.38 -3.44 20.13
C ARG A 302 -4.16 -4.90 20.52
N LYS A 303 -4.99 -5.83 20.02
CA LYS A 303 -4.82 -7.26 20.27
C LYS A 303 -3.45 -7.78 19.81
N LEU A 304 -2.98 -7.37 18.63
CA LEU A 304 -1.66 -7.77 18.13
C LEU A 304 -0.53 -7.26 19.04
N LEU A 305 -0.60 -5.98 19.44
CA LEU A 305 0.40 -5.38 20.33
C LEU A 305 0.39 -6.05 21.73
N ASP A 306 -0.80 -6.32 22.28
CA ASP A 306 -0.95 -6.96 23.59
C ASP A 306 -0.40 -8.41 23.59
N MET A 307 -0.41 -9.11 22.45
CA MET A 307 0.20 -10.44 22.28
C MET A 307 1.74 -10.41 22.26
N GLY A 308 2.34 -9.24 22.07
CA GLY A 308 3.79 -9.08 21.97
C GLY A 308 4.33 -8.95 20.55
N PHE A 309 3.50 -8.61 19.55
CA PHE A 309 4.03 -8.12 18.27
C PHE A 309 4.87 -6.87 18.54
N ARG A 310 6.08 -6.81 17.97
CA ARG A 310 7.00 -5.68 18.16
C ARG A 310 6.34 -4.37 17.76
N ASP A 311 5.68 -4.36 16.62
CA ASP A 311 4.90 -3.22 16.15
C ASP A 311 3.86 -3.59 15.08
N VAL A 312 2.95 -2.65 14.88
CA VAL A 312 2.12 -2.56 13.68
C VAL A 312 2.50 -1.29 12.92
N ARG A 313 2.86 -1.44 11.65
CA ARG A 313 3.39 -0.37 10.80
C ARG A 313 2.52 -0.16 9.56
N ASN A 314 2.33 1.07 9.13
CA ASN A 314 1.64 1.40 7.90
C ASN A 314 2.61 1.55 6.72
N GLN A 315 2.31 0.84 5.64
CA GLN A 315 2.94 0.97 4.34
C GLN A 315 1.87 1.44 3.35
N GLY A 316 1.72 2.75 3.18
CA GLY A 316 0.79 3.34 2.21
C GLY A 316 1.46 3.63 0.86
N VAL A 317 0.69 4.12 -0.09
CA VAL A 317 1.14 4.64 -1.39
C VAL A 317 0.65 6.08 -1.51
N LEU A 318 1.52 6.97 -2.00
CA LEU A 318 1.12 8.30 -2.41
C LEU A 318 0.34 8.21 -3.72
N LEU A 319 -0.92 8.64 -3.67
CA LEU A 319 -1.85 8.59 -4.79
C LEU A 319 -2.46 9.99 -4.96
N ARG A 320 -2.33 10.52 -6.17
CA ARG A 320 -2.89 11.81 -6.56
C ARG A 320 -4.40 11.84 -6.32
N GLY A 321 -4.87 12.88 -5.62
CA GLY A 321 -6.28 13.03 -5.26
C GLY A 321 -6.75 12.08 -4.16
N VAL A 322 -5.84 11.46 -3.40
CA VAL A 322 -6.15 10.62 -2.24
C VAL A 322 -5.42 11.14 -1.01
N ASN A 323 -4.08 11.20 -1.06
CA ASN A 323 -3.23 11.58 0.08
C ASN A 323 -2.00 12.39 -0.34
N ASP A 324 -2.07 13.07 -1.48
CA ASP A 324 -1.01 13.86 -2.09
C ASP A 324 -0.94 15.32 -1.59
N SER A 325 -1.64 15.64 -0.50
CA SER A 325 -1.57 16.95 0.16
C SER A 325 -1.04 16.83 1.59
N PRO A 326 -0.35 17.87 2.12
CA PRO A 326 0.15 17.85 3.50
C PRO A 326 -0.97 17.59 4.51
N LYS A 327 -2.15 18.20 4.30
CA LYS A 327 -3.31 17.99 5.17
C LYS A 327 -3.75 16.53 5.18
N ALA A 328 -4.03 15.93 4.01
CA ALA A 328 -4.52 14.56 3.93
C ALA A 328 -3.51 13.54 4.50
N LEU A 329 -2.21 13.76 4.23
CA LEU A 329 -1.16 12.88 4.72
C LEU A 329 -0.97 13.01 6.24
N LEU A 330 -1.00 14.24 6.79
CA LEU A 330 -0.93 14.47 8.24
C LEU A 330 -2.15 13.94 8.97
N ASP A 331 -3.37 14.15 8.44
CA ASP A 331 -4.61 13.58 8.99
C ASP A 331 -4.50 12.06 9.09
N LEU A 332 -4.01 11.41 8.02
CA LEU A 332 -3.75 9.96 8.03
C LEU A 332 -2.70 9.58 9.09
N CYS A 333 -1.56 10.28 9.14
CA CYS A 333 -0.47 9.94 10.05
C CYS A 333 -0.84 10.09 11.52
N PHE A 334 -1.51 11.18 11.90
CA PHE A 334 -2.01 11.36 13.26
C PHE A 334 -3.10 10.35 13.60
N THR A 335 -4.01 10.03 12.66
CA THR A 335 -5.05 9.01 12.91
C THR A 335 -4.43 7.61 13.13
N LEU A 336 -3.41 7.25 12.33
CA LEU A 336 -2.64 6.02 12.53
C LEU A 336 -2.00 5.98 13.92
N LEU A 337 -1.31 7.06 14.30
CA LEU A 337 -0.51 7.11 15.52
C LEU A 337 -1.38 7.18 16.79
N ASP A 338 -2.32 8.12 16.83
CA ASP A 338 -3.02 8.49 18.05
C ASP A 338 -4.14 7.50 18.36
N HIS A 339 -4.90 7.13 17.32
CA HIS A 339 -6.11 6.33 17.47
C HIS A 339 -5.90 4.84 17.18
N ALA A 340 -5.23 4.49 16.08
CA ALA A 340 -5.06 3.10 15.69
C ALA A 340 -3.84 2.41 16.32
N LYS A 341 -2.90 3.18 16.92
CA LYS A 341 -1.58 2.69 17.41
C LYS A 341 -0.76 2.00 16.33
N ILE A 342 -0.84 2.52 15.11
CA ILE A 342 -0.07 2.08 13.96
C ILE A 342 1.02 3.12 13.67
N LEU A 343 2.26 2.66 13.50
CA LEU A 343 3.38 3.54 13.15
C LEU A 343 3.30 3.94 11.66
N PRO A 344 3.23 5.23 11.30
CA PRO A 344 3.37 5.67 9.91
C PRO A 344 4.80 5.37 9.43
N TYR A 345 4.99 4.29 8.68
CA TYR A 345 6.34 3.79 8.36
C TYR A 345 6.81 4.24 6.97
N TYR A 346 6.12 3.79 5.92
CA TYR A 346 6.42 4.17 4.55
C TYR A 346 5.19 4.67 3.81
N PHE A 347 5.42 5.67 2.95
CA PHE A 347 4.55 5.95 1.82
C PHE A 347 5.35 5.76 0.53
N TYR A 348 4.96 4.78 -0.26
CA TYR A 348 5.59 4.50 -1.55
C TYR A 348 5.14 5.51 -2.60
N MET A 349 6.03 5.92 -3.49
CA MET A 349 5.61 6.42 -4.79
C MET A 349 4.84 5.33 -5.52
N CYS A 350 3.76 5.69 -6.23
CA CYS A 350 2.98 4.72 -6.99
C CYS A 350 3.83 4.13 -8.14
N ASP A 351 3.90 2.79 -8.17
CA ASP A 351 4.72 2.04 -9.12
C ASP A 351 4.22 2.21 -10.55
N MET A 352 5.14 2.02 -11.51
CA MET A 352 4.91 2.20 -12.95
C MET A 352 4.18 1.01 -13.58
N ILE A 353 3.03 0.65 -13.02
CA ILE A 353 2.17 -0.41 -13.56
C ILE A 353 1.21 0.15 -14.62
N PRO A 354 0.69 -0.69 -15.53
CA PRO A 354 -0.29 -0.27 -16.51
C PRO A 354 -1.50 0.50 -15.93
N ASN A 355 -1.89 1.56 -16.63
CA ASN A 355 -3.03 2.45 -16.39
C ASN A 355 -2.99 3.20 -15.04
N SER A 356 -1.83 3.28 -14.37
CA SER A 356 -1.69 3.91 -13.06
C SER A 356 -1.29 5.40 -13.08
N GLU A 357 -0.91 5.97 -14.23
CA GLU A 357 -0.32 7.32 -14.33
C GLU A 357 -1.12 8.41 -13.62
N HIS A 358 -2.46 8.35 -13.70
CA HIS A 358 -3.35 9.31 -13.06
C HIS A 358 -3.22 9.39 -11.52
N TRP A 359 -2.66 8.36 -10.86
CA TRP A 359 -2.34 8.39 -9.42
C TRP A 359 -0.92 8.82 -9.12
N ARG A 360 0.00 8.76 -10.08
CA ARG A 360 1.42 8.92 -9.82
C ARG A 360 1.77 10.39 -9.55
N LEU A 361 2.79 10.58 -8.71
CA LEU A 361 3.42 11.87 -8.42
C LEU A 361 4.85 11.84 -8.93
N SER A 362 5.39 13.01 -9.29
CA SER A 362 6.83 13.12 -9.57
C SER A 362 7.66 13.06 -8.29
N VAL A 363 8.94 12.71 -8.41
CA VAL A 363 9.90 12.73 -7.29
C VAL A 363 9.96 14.13 -6.68
N ALA A 364 9.94 15.19 -7.50
CA ALA A 364 9.90 16.57 -7.02
C ALA A 364 8.65 16.89 -6.18
N GLN A 365 7.46 16.45 -6.61
CA GLN A 365 6.21 16.61 -5.85
C GLN A 365 6.28 15.87 -4.51
N ALA A 366 6.79 14.64 -4.52
CA ALA A 366 6.98 13.85 -3.31
C ALA A 366 7.98 14.51 -2.33
N GLN A 367 9.08 15.08 -2.83
CA GLN A 367 10.09 15.77 -2.01
C GLN A 367 9.50 17.02 -1.35
N LYS A 368 8.68 17.76 -2.10
CA LYS A 368 7.96 18.91 -1.55
C LYS A 368 6.97 18.45 -0.47
N LEU A 369 6.20 17.40 -0.71
CA LEU A 369 5.24 16.87 0.25
C LEU A 369 5.93 16.41 1.55
N GLN A 370 7.05 15.69 1.45
CA GLN A 370 7.85 15.31 2.63
C GLN A 370 8.28 16.55 3.43
N HIS A 371 8.80 17.58 2.75
CA HIS A 371 9.20 18.83 3.38
C HIS A 371 8.03 19.51 4.11
N ASP A 372 6.87 19.61 3.45
CA ASP A 372 5.69 20.28 3.98
C ASP A 372 5.09 19.60 5.23
N ILE A 373 5.38 18.31 5.47
CA ILE A 373 4.92 17.57 6.67
C ILE A 373 5.96 17.52 7.79
N MET A 374 7.22 17.93 7.55
CA MET A 374 8.27 17.88 8.56
C MET A 374 7.95 18.84 9.72
N GLY A 375 8.23 18.39 10.94
CA GLY A 375 8.07 19.20 12.16
C GLY A 375 6.72 19.05 12.86
N TYR A 376 5.72 18.44 12.21
CA TYR A 376 4.40 18.19 12.84
C TYR A 376 4.38 16.91 13.67
N MET A 377 4.93 15.81 13.14
CA MET A 377 4.90 14.49 13.78
C MET A 377 6.08 14.30 14.75
N PRO A 378 5.95 13.46 15.80
CA PRO A 378 7.10 12.98 16.56
C PRO A 378 8.14 12.33 15.62
N GLY A 379 9.43 12.53 15.89
CA GLY A 379 10.50 12.10 14.98
C GLY A 379 10.48 10.61 14.65
N PHE A 380 10.10 9.75 15.60
CA PHE A 380 9.99 8.30 15.38
C PHE A 380 8.78 7.89 14.52
N ALA A 381 7.75 8.74 14.43
CA ALA A 381 6.50 8.51 13.71
C ALA A 381 6.36 9.37 12.45
N THR A 382 7.38 10.16 12.11
CA THR A 382 7.42 10.89 10.84
C THR A 382 7.64 9.86 9.73
N PRO A 383 6.67 9.68 8.81
CA PRO A 383 6.79 8.67 7.78
C PRO A 383 7.89 9.04 6.80
N ARG A 384 8.47 8.01 6.18
CA ARG A 384 9.43 8.17 5.09
C ARG A 384 8.69 7.99 3.77
N ILE A 385 8.80 8.96 2.87
CA ILE A 385 8.38 8.78 1.49
C ILE A 385 9.51 8.09 0.72
N VAL A 386 9.17 7.00 0.03
CA VAL A 386 10.14 6.12 -0.63
C VAL A 386 9.76 5.84 -2.09
N CYS A 387 10.78 5.75 -2.94
CA CYS A 387 10.66 5.24 -4.30
C CYS A 387 11.19 3.80 -4.31
N ASP A 388 10.43 2.84 -4.84
CA ASP A 388 10.94 1.48 -5.07
C ASP A 388 11.52 1.40 -6.48
N VAL A 389 12.83 1.63 -6.59
CA VAL A 389 13.50 1.78 -7.88
C VAL A 389 13.88 0.40 -8.42
N PRO A 390 13.50 0.02 -9.66
CA PRO A 390 13.81 -1.28 -10.26
C PRO A 390 15.28 -1.66 -10.08
N PHE A 391 15.54 -2.93 -9.69
CA PHE A 391 16.87 -3.48 -9.36
C PHE A 391 17.64 -2.82 -8.21
N VAL A 392 17.31 -1.59 -7.80
CA VAL A 392 17.91 -0.91 -6.66
C VAL A 392 17.20 -1.33 -5.39
N GLY A 393 15.91 -1.07 -5.27
CA GLY A 393 15.14 -1.24 -4.05
C GLY A 393 14.53 0.05 -3.55
N LYS A 394 13.97 -0.04 -2.35
CA LYS A 394 13.36 1.07 -1.63
C LYS A 394 14.44 2.08 -1.27
N ARG A 395 14.30 3.31 -1.76
CA ARG A 395 15.17 4.46 -1.45
C ARG A 395 14.33 5.61 -0.96
N TRP A 396 14.86 6.38 -0.01
CA TRP A 396 14.17 7.60 0.39
C TRP A 396 14.25 8.58 -0.76
N ILE A 397 13.17 9.32 -1.01
CA ILE A 397 13.09 10.20 -2.17
C ILE A 397 14.14 11.32 -2.21
N HIS A 398 14.81 11.60 -1.08
CA HIS A 398 15.91 12.56 -1.01
C HIS A 398 17.29 11.95 -1.31
N GLN A 399 17.37 10.63 -1.56
CA GLN A 399 18.61 9.91 -1.93
C GLN A 399 18.82 9.79 -3.44
N VAL A 400 18.12 10.62 -4.23
CA VAL A 400 18.33 10.72 -5.68
C VAL A 400 19.78 11.17 -5.93
N ALA A 401 20.49 10.47 -6.82
CA ALA A 401 21.86 10.85 -7.16
C ALA A 401 21.90 12.00 -8.18
N GLU A 402 21.08 11.92 -9.23
CA GLU A 402 20.93 12.95 -10.26
C GLU A 402 19.46 13.02 -10.71
N TYR A 403 19.00 14.20 -11.13
CA TYR A 403 17.60 14.40 -11.49
C TYR A 403 17.46 15.37 -12.66
N ASP A 404 17.14 14.84 -13.83
CA ASP A 404 16.68 15.61 -14.97
C ASP A 404 15.19 15.92 -14.80
N ARG A 405 14.89 17.14 -14.33
CA ARG A 405 13.51 17.60 -14.14
C ARG A 405 12.80 18.00 -15.44
N GLU A 406 13.55 18.21 -16.52
CA GLU A 406 12.96 18.51 -17.81
C GLU A 406 12.38 17.23 -18.42
N ARG A 407 13.16 16.13 -18.41
CA ARG A 407 12.72 14.83 -18.92
C ARG A 407 12.04 13.95 -17.88
N GLY A 408 12.07 14.33 -16.60
CA GLY A 408 11.49 13.53 -15.52
C GLY A 408 12.27 12.26 -15.23
N ILE A 409 13.59 12.27 -15.41
CA ILE A 409 14.43 11.08 -15.20
C ILE A 409 15.24 11.28 -13.92
N SER A 410 14.97 10.45 -12.92
CA SER A 410 15.75 10.39 -11.68
C SER A 410 16.69 9.19 -11.73
N TYR A 411 17.95 9.43 -11.36
CA TYR A 411 19.01 8.43 -11.36
C TYR A 411 19.38 8.04 -9.93
N TRP A 412 19.48 6.75 -9.69
CA TRP A 412 19.66 6.16 -8.38
C TRP A 412 20.84 5.20 -8.38
N THR A 413 21.49 5.06 -7.23
CA THR A 413 22.63 4.15 -7.04
C THR A 413 22.38 3.22 -5.87
N LYS A 414 23.23 2.20 -5.75
CA LYS A 414 23.17 1.23 -4.66
C LYS A 414 24.56 0.76 -4.26
N ASN A 415 24.65 0.28 -3.03
CA ASN A 415 25.87 -0.22 -2.41
C ASN A 415 25.83 -1.73 -2.15
N TYR A 416 24.92 -2.45 -2.83
CA TYR A 416 24.82 -3.90 -2.76
C TYR A 416 24.39 -4.48 -4.11
N ARG A 417 24.79 -5.73 -4.35
CA ARG A 417 24.33 -6.52 -5.49
C ARG A 417 23.03 -7.22 -5.13
N THR A 418 22.13 -7.32 -6.10
CA THR A 418 20.98 -8.23 -6.00
C THR A 418 21.42 -9.66 -6.33
N SER A 419 20.54 -10.65 -6.12
CA SER A 419 20.81 -12.05 -6.48
C SER A 419 21.08 -12.22 -7.98
N VAL A 420 20.36 -11.48 -8.83
CA VAL A 420 20.50 -11.52 -10.29
C VAL A 420 21.74 -10.77 -10.81
N GLU A 421 22.39 -9.96 -9.97
CA GLU A 421 23.61 -9.20 -10.32
C GLU A 421 24.85 -9.73 -9.59
N ALA A 422 24.79 -10.92 -8.99
CA ALA A 422 25.87 -11.44 -8.16
C ALA A 422 27.23 -11.47 -8.88
N ASN A 423 27.23 -11.72 -10.19
CA ASN A 423 28.41 -11.82 -11.05
C ASN A 423 28.70 -10.56 -11.87
N ASP A 424 27.96 -9.48 -11.62
CA ASP A 424 28.07 -8.23 -12.36
C ASP A 424 29.03 -7.28 -11.63
N ALA A 425 30.22 -7.10 -12.23
CA ALA A 425 31.30 -6.28 -11.65
C ALA A 425 30.89 -4.81 -11.52
N ASP A 426 30.11 -4.32 -12.49
CA ASP A 426 29.74 -2.91 -12.64
C ASP A 426 28.40 -2.57 -11.97
N ALA A 427 27.72 -3.55 -11.36
CA ALA A 427 26.39 -3.35 -10.75
C ALA A 427 26.36 -2.29 -9.64
N LEU A 428 27.50 -1.97 -9.03
CA LEU A 428 27.59 -0.96 -7.98
C LEU A 428 27.83 0.46 -8.52
N ASP A 429 28.38 0.57 -9.73
CA ASP A 429 28.69 1.85 -10.38
C ASP A 429 27.58 2.31 -11.34
N ARG A 430 26.62 1.42 -11.62
CA ARG A 430 25.50 1.67 -12.53
C ARG A 430 24.49 2.66 -11.93
N LYS A 431 23.98 3.55 -12.78
CA LYS A 431 22.82 4.39 -12.47
C LYS A 431 21.55 3.69 -12.92
N TYR A 432 20.54 3.70 -12.07
CA TYR A 432 19.24 3.11 -12.33
C TYR A 432 18.21 4.23 -12.45
N GLU A 433 17.35 4.15 -13.46
CA GLU A 433 16.40 5.19 -13.79
C GLU A 433 15.04 4.93 -13.10
N TYR A 434 14.40 6.00 -12.66
CA TYR A 434 12.97 6.05 -12.37
C TYR A 434 12.37 7.27 -13.04
N PHE A 435 11.22 7.08 -13.68
CA PHE A 435 10.63 8.07 -14.57
C PHE A 435 9.40 8.71 -13.95
N ASP A 436 9.34 10.03 -13.90
CA ASP A 436 8.18 10.77 -13.43
C ASP A 436 6.99 10.66 -14.39
N PRO A 437 5.77 10.96 -13.93
CA PRO A 437 4.61 11.08 -14.80
C PRO A 437 4.80 12.19 -15.83
N ILE A 438 4.57 11.89 -17.11
CA ILE A 438 4.89 12.80 -18.23
C ILE A 438 4.11 14.12 -18.12
N ASP A 439 2.90 14.07 -17.59
CA ASP A 439 2.06 15.26 -17.42
C ASP A 439 2.59 16.27 -16.40
N THR A 440 3.51 15.84 -15.54
CA THR A 440 4.17 16.73 -14.57
C THR A 440 5.37 17.47 -15.16
N LEU A 441 5.78 17.12 -16.38
CA LEU A 441 6.94 17.67 -17.07
C LEU A 441 6.60 18.96 -17.82
N PRO A 442 7.58 19.86 -18.04
CA PRO A 442 7.41 20.98 -18.97
C PRO A 442 7.11 20.48 -20.39
N GLU A 443 6.58 21.36 -21.24
CA GLU A 443 6.19 21.02 -22.62
C GLU A 443 7.33 20.41 -23.44
N SER A 444 8.57 20.87 -23.23
CA SER A 444 9.76 20.30 -23.89
C SER A 444 10.02 18.85 -23.50
N GLY A 445 9.87 18.51 -22.22
CA GLY A 445 9.95 17.14 -21.71
C GLY A 445 8.84 16.25 -22.25
N GLN A 446 7.60 16.76 -22.29
CA GLN A 446 6.48 16.04 -22.87
C GLN A 446 6.68 15.79 -24.37
N ALA A 447 7.19 16.77 -25.12
CA ALA A 447 7.52 16.61 -26.53
C ALA A 447 8.59 15.53 -26.73
N TRP A 448 9.65 15.57 -25.92
CA TRP A 448 10.71 14.56 -25.98
C TRP A 448 10.18 13.13 -25.79
N TRP A 449 9.25 12.92 -24.84
CA TRP A 449 8.63 11.61 -24.61
C TRP A 449 7.67 11.16 -25.71
N ARG A 450 7.05 12.07 -26.45
CA ARG A 450 6.24 11.71 -27.63
C ARG A 450 7.09 11.09 -28.74
N ASP A 451 8.36 11.49 -28.82
CA ASP A 451 9.31 11.00 -29.82
C ASP A 451 10.05 9.73 -29.37
N GLN A 452 9.91 9.32 -28.11
CA GLN A 452 10.56 8.09 -27.61
C GLN A 452 9.78 6.83 -28.00
N PRO A 453 10.48 5.73 -28.32
CA PRO A 453 9.83 4.45 -28.52
C PRO A 453 9.18 3.98 -27.21
N LYS A 454 8.00 3.37 -27.32
CA LYS A 454 7.42 2.61 -26.21
C LYS A 454 8.26 1.37 -25.95
N ALA A 455 8.42 0.99 -24.68
CA ALA A 455 8.97 -0.31 -24.33
C ALA A 455 8.16 -1.41 -25.03
N ALA A 456 8.86 -2.43 -25.54
CA ALA A 456 8.29 -3.53 -26.29
C ALA A 456 7.40 -4.42 -25.42
#